data_AF-A0A1C7N6M9-F1
#
_entry.id   AF-A0A1C7N6M9-F1
#
_cell.length_a   1.000
_cell.length_b   1.000
_cell.length_c   1.000
_cell.angle_alpha   90.00
_cell.angle_beta   90.00
_cell.angle_gamma   90.00
#
_symmetry.space_group_name_H-M   'P 1'
#
loop_
_entity.id
_entity.type
_entity.pdbx_description
1 polymer ?
#
loop_
_entity_poly.entity_id
_entity_poly.type
_entity_poly.pdbx_seq_one_letter_code
_entity_poly.pdbx_strand_id
1 'polypeptide(L)'
;MQLFSRITAILHCVRLISLVTAVSIVAGSLVFYSSSTLPLEITDDEQIDKRDSMIWTIQTITDRRLISTLVAAQASIFCPLFILLTTNNQGNIPSSGVSVIEMACQFLMPIGLALSWMFSILFDVVSTDLIGRTDICLIKEHCILFDFLYLLKYFIIVLFSIETSLVLLSFFVDQKSRQIQLPLESSNEKN
;
A
#
# COMPACT_ATOMS: atom_id res chain seq x y z
N MET A 1 -29.96 3.12 5.65
CA MET A 1 -29.68 3.12 4.19
C MET A 1 -28.73 4.24 3.76
N GLN A 2 -28.95 5.52 4.09
CA GLN A 2 -28.06 6.63 3.70
C GLN A 2 -26.63 6.56 4.28
N LEU A 3 -26.44 6.08 5.52
CA LEU A 3 -25.12 5.99 6.15
C LEU A 3 -24.20 4.97 5.46
N PHE A 4 -24.74 3.80 5.10
CA PHE A 4 -23.99 2.73 4.43
C PHE A 4 -23.49 3.18 3.06
N SER A 5 -24.37 3.81 2.26
CA SER A 5 -23.98 4.38 0.95
C SER A 5 -22.87 5.43 1.07
N ARG A 6 -22.88 6.28 2.12
CA ARG A 6 -21.81 7.25 2.38
C ARG A 6 -20.48 6.57 2.73
N ILE A 7 -20.50 5.53 3.56
CA ILE A 7 -19.29 4.77 3.94
C ILE A 7 -18.69 4.11 2.70
N THR A 8 -19.51 3.47 1.86
CA THR A 8 -19.05 2.85 0.61
C THR A 8 -18.42 3.88 -0.33
N ALA A 9 -19.04 5.06 -0.49
CA ALA A 9 -18.48 6.14 -1.33
C ALA A 9 -17.13 6.66 -0.79
N ILE A 10 -17.01 6.86 0.52
CA ILE A 10 -15.75 7.28 1.16
C ILE A 10 -14.68 6.21 0.95
N LEU A 11 -15.04 4.93 1.09
CA LEU A 11 -14.12 3.81 0.93
C LEU A 11 -13.61 3.70 -0.52
N HIS A 12 -14.47 3.92 -1.52
CA HIS A 12 -14.04 4.05 -2.92
C HIS A 12 -13.10 5.24 -3.14
N CYS A 13 -13.37 6.37 -2.51
CA CYS A 13 -12.50 7.55 -2.58
C CYS A 13 -11.11 7.28 -1.99
N VAL A 14 -11.04 6.66 -0.80
CA VAL A 14 -9.78 6.28 -0.16
C VAL A 14 -8.98 5.32 -1.03
N ARG A 15 -9.63 4.33 -1.66
CA ARG A 15 -9.01 3.40 -2.59
C ARG A 15 -8.47 4.07 -3.86
N LEU A 16 -9.19 5.06 -4.39
CA LEU A 16 -8.71 5.84 -5.52
C LEU A 16 -7.45 6.64 -5.13
N ILE A 17 -7.49 7.30 -3.97
CA ILE A 17 -6.35 8.09 -3.47
C ILE A 17 -5.14 7.19 -3.20
N SER A 18 -5.34 6.01 -2.59
CA SER A 18 -4.24 5.06 -2.36
C SER A 18 -3.64 4.54 -3.66
N LEU A 19 -4.46 4.28 -4.68
CA LEU A 19 -4.01 3.90 -6.02
C LEU A 19 -3.17 5.01 -6.68
N VAL A 20 -3.66 6.25 -6.69
CA VAL A 20 -2.92 7.40 -7.24
C VAL A 20 -1.60 7.61 -6.48
N THR A 21 -1.63 7.44 -5.16
CA THR A 21 -0.44 7.53 -4.30
C THR A 21 0.56 6.45 -4.64
N ALA A 22 0.14 5.18 -4.76
CA ALA A 22 1.01 4.06 -5.12
C ALA A 22 1.69 4.28 -6.49
N VAL A 23 0.93 4.71 -7.50
CA VAL A 23 1.46 5.03 -8.82
C VAL A 23 2.48 6.17 -8.75
N SER A 24 2.20 7.20 -7.96
CA SER A 24 3.12 8.33 -7.75
C SER A 24 4.41 7.91 -7.06
N ILE A 25 4.36 7.00 -6.08
CA ILE A 25 5.54 6.43 -5.43
C ILE A 25 6.37 5.66 -6.46
N VAL A 26 5.75 4.83 -7.30
CA VAL A 26 6.46 4.06 -8.33
C VAL A 26 7.11 4.99 -9.34
N ALA A 27 6.36 5.96 -9.87
CA ALA A 27 6.88 6.91 -10.84
C ALA A 27 8.06 7.71 -10.27
N GLY A 28 7.93 8.24 -9.05
CA GLY A 28 9.01 8.96 -8.39
C GLY A 28 10.23 8.07 -8.09
N SER A 29 10.01 6.81 -7.69
CA SER A 29 11.09 5.85 -7.45
C SER A 29 11.83 5.49 -8.75
N LEU A 30 11.11 5.38 -9.86
CA LEU A 30 11.70 5.15 -11.19
C LEU A 30 12.50 6.37 -11.68
N VAL A 31 11.98 7.58 -11.47
CA VAL A 31 12.68 8.82 -11.81
C VAL A 31 13.97 8.94 -10.98
N PHE A 32 13.91 8.69 -9.68
CA PHE A 32 15.09 8.65 -8.80
C PHE A 32 16.12 7.63 -9.27
N TYR A 33 15.66 6.44 -9.65
CA TYR A 33 16.53 5.40 -10.19
C TYR A 33 17.21 5.86 -11.49
N SER A 34 16.41 6.36 -12.45
CA SER A 34 16.89 6.81 -13.75
C SER A 34 17.85 8.00 -13.67
N SER A 35 17.71 8.87 -12.66
CA SER A 35 18.64 10.00 -12.46
C SER A 35 19.93 9.59 -11.76
N SER A 36 19.90 8.47 -11.01
CA SER A 36 21.05 8.00 -10.23
C SER A 36 21.97 7.05 -11.01
N THR A 37 21.54 6.55 -12.17
CA THR A 37 22.40 5.78 -13.08
C THR A 37 23.35 6.73 -13.83
N LEU A 38 24.47 7.10 -13.20
CA LEU A 38 25.58 7.76 -13.91
C LEU A 38 26.33 6.73 -14.78
N PRO A 39 26.78 7.13 -16.00
CA PRO A 39 27.64 6.29 -16.81
C PRO A 39 29.01 6.11 -16.14
N LEU A 40 29.48 4.86 -16.07
CA LEU A 40 30.82 4.50 -15.62
C LEU A 40 31.87 5.15 -16.55
N GLU A 41 32.32 6.36 -16.22
CA GLU A 41 33.52 6.93 -16.84
C GLU A 41 34.73 6.36 -16.10
N ILE A 42 35.40 5.43 -16.77
CA ILE A 42 36.55 4.69 -16.27
C ILE A 42 37.74 5.65 -16.29
N THR A 43 38.22 6.11 -15.13
CA THR A 43 39.47 6.86 -15.02
C THR A 43 40.39 6.24 -13.95
N ASP A 44 41.47 5.63 -14.46
CA ASP A 44 42.81 5.37 -13.92
C ASP A 44 43.02 4.57 -12.59
N ASP A 45 43.03 3.26 -12.80
CA ASP A 45 43.97 2.17 -12.45
C ASP A 45 44.52 1.81 -11.05
N GLU A 46 44.39 2.58 -9.96
CA GLU A 46 44.88 2.06 -8.65
C GLU A 46 43.95 2.24 -7.43
N GLN A 47 42.85 2.99 -7.55
CA GLN A 47 41.76 3.00 -6.55
C GLN A 47 40.52 2.19 -6.97
N ILE A 48 40.61 1.50 -8.11
CA ILE A 48 39.49 0.85 -8.80
C ILE A 48 38.81 -0.21 -7.93
N ASP A 49 39.55 -1.10 -7.26
CA ASP A 49 38.94 -2.29 -6.65
C ASP A 49 38.00 -1.98 -5.47
N LYS A 50 38.31 -0.93 -4.68
CA LYS A 50 37.44 -0.47 -3.57
C LYS A 50 36.31 0.43 -4.05
N ARG A 51 36.54 1.23 -5.10
CA ARG A 51 35.52 2.14 -5.64
C ARG A 51 34.49 1.37 -6.45
N ASP A 52 34.90 0.39 -7.24
CA ASP A 52 34.01 -0.48 -8.02
C ASP A 52 33.18 -1.38 -7.11
N SER A 53 33.77 -1.95 -6.06
CA SER A 53 33.00 -2.72 -5.07
C SER A 53 31.99 -1.86 -4.32
N MET A 54 32.31 -0.59 -4.01
CA MET A 54 31.38 0.35 -3.39
C MET A 54 30.26 0.80 -4.35
N ILE A 55 30.57 1.13 -5.60
CA ILE A 55 29.59 1.50 -6.64
C ILE A 55 28.64 0.31 -6.89
N TRP A 56 29.18 -0.89 -7.05
CA TRP A 56 28.39 -2.11 -7.24
C TRP A 56 27.47 -2.39 -6.03
N THR A 57 27.96 -2.15 -4.81
CA THR A 57 27.16 -2.29 -3.59
C THR A 57 26.03 -1.26 -3.53
N ILE A 58 26.30 0.01 -3.85
CA ILE A 58 25.29 1.08 -3.87
C ILE A 58 24.22 0.81 -4.93
N GLN A 59 24.62 0.37 -6.12
CA GLN A 59 23.69 0.02 -7.19
C GLN A 59 22.82 -1.19 -6.83
N THR A 60 23.43 -2.24 -6.28
CA THR A 60 22.71 -3.43 -5.80
C THR A 60 21.70 -3.08 -4.70
N ILE A 61 22.05 -2.19 -3.77
CA ILE A 61 21.14 -1.74 -2.73
C ILE A 61 19.98 -0.91 -3.32
N THR A 62 20.29 -0.01 -4.26
CA THR A 62 19.27 0.81 -4.94
C THR A 62 18.28 -0.07 -5.72
N ASP A 63 18.77 -1.07 -6.45
CA ASP A 63 17.93 -2.06 -7.15
C ASP A 63 17.01 -2.81 -6.18
N ARG A 64 17.54 -3.27 -5.04
CA ARG A 64 16.74 -3.99 -4.03
C ARG A 64 15.63 -3.11 -3.43
N ARG A 65 15.90 -1.83 -3.18
CA ARG A 65 14.90 -0.86 -2.69
C ARG A 65 13.80 -0.64 -3.73
N LEU A 66 14.19 -0.49 -4.99
CA LEU A 66 13.25 -0.33 -6.10
C LEU A 66 12.35 -1.56 -6.24
N ILE A 67 12.93 -2.76 -6.22
CA ILE A 67 12.18 -4.03 -6.31
C ILE A 67 11.20 -4.16 -5.14
N SER A 68 11.64 -3.92 -3.90
CA SER A 68 10.76 -3.96 -2.73
C SER A 68 9.58 -3.00 -2.85
N THR A 69 9.84 -1.77 -3.30
CA THR A 69 8.82 -0.75 -3.52
C THR A 69 7.85 -1.16 -4.64
N LEU A 70 8.36 -1.73 -5.74
CA LEU A 70 7.56 -2.21 -6.86
C LEU A 70 6.65 -3.36 -6.46
N VAL A 71 7.13 -4.34 -5.69
CA VAL A 71 6.32 -5.47 -5.23
C VAL A 71 5.17 -4.98 -4.32
N ALA A 72 5.48 -4.09 -3.37
CA ALA A 72 4.45 -3.48 -2.52
C ALA A 72 3.44 -2.67 -3.34
N ALA A 73 3.91 -1.92 -4.34
CA ALA A 73 3.06 -1.14 -5.23
C ALA A 73 2.15 -2.01 -6.10
N GLN A 74 2.68 -3.08 -6.70
CA GLN A 74 1.90 -4.03 -7.51
C GLN A 74 0.77 -4.64 -6.70
N ALA A 75 1.06 -5.13 -5.49
CA ALA A 75 0.02 -5.63 -4.59
C ALA A 75 -1.03 -4.55 -4.30
N SER A 76 -0.60 -3.31 -4.04
CA SER A 76 -1.49 -2.18 -3.72
C SER A 76 -2.33 -1.66 -4.89
N ILE A 77 -1.95 -1.96 -6.13
CA ILE A 77 -2.72 -1.58 -7.33
C ILE A 77 -3.73 -2.67 -7.67
N PHE A 78 -3.30 -3.93 -7.70
CA PHE A 78 -4.16 -5.05 -8.10
C PHE A 78 -5.25 -5.38 -7.07
N CYS A 79 -4.96 -5.25 -5.78
CA CYS A 79 -5.94 -5.55 -4.72
C CYS A 79 -7.19 -4.64 -4.78
N PRO A 80 -7.06 -3.30 -4.74
CA PRO A 80 -8.20 -2.40 -4.84
C PRO A 80 -8.92 -2.51 -6.18
N LEU A 81 -8.19 -2.68 -7.30
CA LEU A 81 -8.79 -2.88 -8.63
C LEU A 81 -9.66 -4.13 -8.68
N PHE A 82 -9.18 -5.25 -8.13
CA PHE A 82 -9.95 -6.49 -8.09
C PHE A 82 -11.25 -6.31 -7.29
N ILE A 83 -11.19 -5.65 -6.13
CA ILE A 83 -12.41 -5.38 -5.35
C ILE A 83 -13.35 -4.42 -6.07
N LEU A 84 -12.83 -3.36 -6.71
CA LEU A 84 -13.66 -2.41 -7.47
C LEU A 84 -14.41 -3.11 -8.62
N LEU A 85 -13.75 -4.02 -9.32
CA LEU A 85 -14.34 -4.76 -10.44
C LEU A 85 -15.35 -5.83 -9.99
N THR A 86 -15.08 -6.54 -8.89
CA THR A 86 -16.01 -7.56 -8.38
C THR A 86 -17.28 -6.95 -7.78
N THR A 87 -17.17 -5.79 -7.11
CA THR A 87 -18.32 -5.10 -6.49
C THR A 87 -19.34 -4.61 -7.55
N ASN A 88 -18.87 -4.16 -8.73
CA ASN A 88 -19.76 -3.74 -9.81
C ASN A 88 -20.57 -4.88 -10.45
N ASN A 89 -20.06 -6.12 -10.41
CA ASN A 89 -20.74 -7.29 -10.97
C ASN A 89 -21.74 -7.95 -10.00
N GLN A 90 -21.71 -7.60 -8.71
CA GLN A 90 -22.60 -8.15 -7.67
C GLN A 90 -23.98 -7.49 -7.61
N GLY A 91 -24.26 -6.47 -8.42
CA GLY A 91 -25.58 -5.81 -8.50
C GLY A 91 -26.75 -6.70 -8.92
N ASN A 92 -26.49 -7.97 -9.30
CA ASN A 92 -27.50 -8.90 -9.83
C ASN A 92 -27.64 -10.23 -9.07
N ILE A 93 -26.95 -10.45 -7.94
CA ILE A 93 -27.03 -11.72 -7.18
C ILE A 93 -27.58 -11.45 -5.77
N PRO A 94 -28.71 -12.07 -5.37
CA PRO A 94 -29.29 -11.87 -4.05
C PRO A 94 -28.34 -12.32 -2.95
N SER A 95 -28.18 -11.43 -1.97
CA SER A 95 -27.28 -11.48 -0.81
C SER A 95 -27.64 -12.54 0.22
N SER A 96 -27.67 -13.82 -0.15
CA SER A 96 -27.79 -14.93 0.80
C SER A 96 -26.39 -15.45 1.17
N GLY A 97 -25.72 -14.75 2.08
CA GLY A 97 -24.51 -15.23 2.74
C GLY A 97 -23.21 -14.62 2.20
N VAL A 98 -22.93 -13.37 2.57
CA VAL A 98 -21.54 -12.91 2.66
C VAL A 98 -20.83 -13.86 3.63
N SER A 99 -19.96 -14.71 3.11
CA SER A 99 -19.21 -15.67 3.92
C SER A 99 -18.26 -14.89 4.85
N VAL A 100 -18.11 -15.35 6.09
CA VAL A 100 -17.11 -14.80 7.05
C VAL A 100 -15.72 -14.72 6.41
N ILE A 101 -15.44 -15.59 5.44
CA ILE A 101 -14.21 -15.63 4.64
C ILE A 101 -14.06 -14.39 3.76
N GLU A 102 -15.10 -13.96 3.04
CA GLU A 102 -15.03 -12.76 2.19
C GLU A 102 -14.75 -11.52 3.04
N MET A 103 -15.37 -11.46 4.21
CA MET A 103 -15.16 -10.38 5.16
C MET A 103 -13.75 -10.38 5.77
N ALA A 104 -13.23 -11.55 6.15
CA ALA A 104 -11.85 -11.69 6.59
C ALA A 104 -10.88 -11.25 5.51
N CYS A 105 -11.12 -11.61 4.24
CA CYS A 105 -10.31 -11.19 3.11
C CYS A 105 -10.36 -9.66 2.89
N GLN A 106 -11.54 -9.03 3.01
CA GLN A 106 -11.67 -7.57 2.90
C GLN A 106 -10.91 -6.80 4.00
N PHE A 107 -10.73 -7.40 5.18
CA PHE A 107 -9.95 -6.82 6.28
C PHE A 107 -8.44 -7.13 6.18
N LEU A 108 -8.10 -8.37 5.85
CA LEU A 108 -6.72 -8.83 5.67
C LEU A 108 -6.01 -8.10 4.52
N MET A 109 -6.75 -7.72 3.48
CA MET A 109 -6.18 -7.05 2.31
C MET A 109 -5.51 -5.71 2.65
N PRO A 110 -6.19 -4.68 3.21
CA PRO A 110 -5.53 -3.41 3.53
C PRO A 110 -4.44 -3.56 4.60
N ILE A 111 -4.57 -4.53 5.51
CA ILE A 111 -3.52 -4.84 6.51
C ILE A 111 -2.27 -5.42 5.83
N GLY A 112 -2.44 -6.39 4.94
CA GLY A 112 -1.33 -6.99 4.19
C GLY A 112 -0.63 -5.96 3.32
N LEU A 113 -1.37 -5.01 2.74
CA LEU A 113 -0.80 -3.88 2.01
C LEU A 113 -0.01 -2.97 2.95
N ALA A 114 -0.57 -2.57 4.09
CA ALA A 114 0.14 -1.75 5.08
C ALA A 114 1.44 -2.43 5.56
N LEU A 115 1.41 -3.74 5.84
CA LEU A 115 2.58 -4.52 6.22
C LEU A 115 3.63 -4.57 5.10
N SER A 116 3.21 -4.68 3.84
CA SER A 116 4.11 -4.68 2.67
C SER A 116 4.84 -3.34 2.53
N TRP A 117 4.13 -2.22 2.75
CA TRP A 117 4.73 -0.88 2.75
C TRP A 117 5.62 -0.63 3.97
N MET A 118 5.22 -1.11 5.15
CA MET A 118 6.07 -1.09 6.35
C MET A 118 7.38 -1.84 6.15
N PHE A 119 7.32 -3.01 5.50
CA PHE A 119 8.52 -3.78 5.13
C PHE A 119 9.40 -3.00 4.13
N SER A 120 8.79 -2.36 3.12
CA SER A 120 9.54 -1.51 2.18
C SER A 120 10.26 -0.35 2.87
N ILE A 121 9.60 0.34 3.81
CA ILE A 121 10.22 1.42 4.61
C ILE A 121 11.33 0.88 5.49
N LEU A 122 11.09 -0.23 6.21
CA LEU A 122 12.11 -0.82 7.08
C LEU A 122 13.34 -1.23 6.27
N PHE A 123 13.14 -1.81 5.09
CA PHE A 123 14.21 -2.15 4.17
C PHE A 123 14.99 -0.92 3.71
N ASP A 124 14.31 0.19 3.40
CA ASP A 124 14.96 1.46 3.04
C ASP A 124 15.77 2.04 4.20
N VAL A 125 15.26 2.00 5.43
CA VAL A 125 15.95 2.50 6.62
C VAL A 125 17.21 1.68 6.90
N VAL A 126 17.10 0.35 6.95
CA VAL A 126 18.24 -0.55 7.17
C VAL A 126 19.29 -0.39 6.07
N SER A 127 18.83 -0.27 4.82
CA SER A 127 19.72 -0.03 3.68
C SER A 127 20.42 1.33 3.74
N THR A 128 19.78 2.35 4.34
CA THR A 128 20.34 3.71 4.44
C THR A 128 21.35 3.80 5.59
N ASP A 129 21.10 3.06 6.67
CA ASP A 129 22.04 2.90 7.78
C ASP A 129 23.32 2.19 7.32
N LEU A 130 23.18 1.14 6.49
CA LEU A 130 24.31 0.36 5.97
C LEU A 130 25.21 1.14 4.99
N ILE A 131 24.65 2.04 4.20
CA ILE A 131 25.41 2.87 3.25
C ILE A 131 26.13 4.03 3.96
N GLY A 132 25.80 4.29 5.22
CA GLY A 132 26.32 5.45 5.94
C GLY A 132 25.58 6.72 5.51
N ARG A 133 25.19 7.50 6.51
CA ARG A 133 24.41 8.75 6.40
C ARG A 133 25.10 9.86 5.57
N THR A 134 26.32 9.65 5.11
CA THR A 134 27.21 10.65 4.53
C THR A 134 27.18 10.73 3.00
N ASP A 135 26.88 9.64 2.28
CA ASP A 135 27.08 9.64 0.82
C ASP A 135 25.80 9.83 -0.01
N ILE A 136 24.62 9.49 0.55
CA ILE A 136 23.34 9.59 -0.18
C ILE A 136 22.85 11.05 -0.29
N CYS A 137 23.21 11.94 0.64
CA CYS A 137 22.82 13.37 0.60
C CYS A 137 23.93 14.28 0.02
N LEU A 138 25.04 13.70 -0.48
CA LEU A 138 26.13 14.46 -1.10
C LEU A 138 25.74 15.03 -2.47
N ILE A 139 24.71 14.47 -3.12
CA ILE A 139 24.08 15.06 -4.31
C ILE A 139 22.85 15.85 -3.85
N LYS A 140 23.10 17.09 -3.43
CA LYS A 140 22.16 18.05 -2.79
C LYS A 140 20.81 18.23 -3.51
N GLU A 141 20.72 17.88 -4.80
CA GLU A 141 19.50 18.01 -5.62
C GLU A 141 18.49 16.87 -5.43
N HIS A 142 18.93 15.67 -5.01
CA HIS A 142 18.04 14.50 -4.91
C HIS A 142 17.51 14.21 -3.50
N CYS A 143 18.01 14.93 -2.48
CA CYS A 143 17.60 14.72 -1.09
C CYS A 143 16.11 15.10 -0.86
N ILE A 144 15.60 16.14 -1.55
CA ILE A 144 14.18 16.55 -1.48
C ILE A 144 13.26 15.46 -2.06
N LEU A 145 13.66 14.86 -3.19
CA LEU A 145 12.85 13.83 -3.85
C LEU A 145 12.85 12.53 -3.03
N PHE A 146 13.98 12.18 -2.39
CA PHE A 146 14.07 11.07 -1.47
C PHE A 146 13.17 11.28 -0.23
N ASP A 147 13.24 12.44 0.41
CA ASP A 147 12.37 12.78 1.55
C ASP A 147 10.88 12.81 1.16
N PHE A 148 10.57 13.33 -0.03
CA PHE A 148 9.20 13.33 -0.56
C PHE A 148 8.68 11.91 -0.80
N LEU A 149 9.49 11.04 -1.40
CA LEU A 149 9.14 9.62 -1.59
C LEU A 149 8.94 8.92 -0.24
N TYR A 150 9.80 9.20 0.73
CA TYR A 150 9.70 8.66 2.08
C TYR A 150 8.38 9.10 2.73
N LEU A 151 8.05 10.39 2.69
CA LEU A 151 6.78 10.93 3.17
C LEU A 151 5.57 10.26 2.49
N LEU A 152 5.65 10.04 1.18
CA LEU A 152 4.58 9.41 0.40
C LEU A 152 4.36 7.94 0.81
N LYS A 153 5.44 7.21 1.17
CA LYS A 153 5.37 5.86 1.75
C LYS A 153 4.72 5.84 3.14
N TYR A 154 4.92 6.86 3.97
CA TYR A 154 4.18 6.96 5.24
C TYR A 154 2.71 7.30 5.00
N PHE A 155 2.45 8.20 4.06
CA PHE A 155 1.09 8.62 3.73
C PHE A 155 0.24 7.43 3.25
N ILE A 156 0.79 6.54 2.41
CA ILE A 156 0.03 5.38 1.93
C ILE A 156 -0.30 4.38 3.05
N ILE A 157 0.56 4.22 4.06
CA ILE A 157 0.28 3.39 5.24
C ILE A 157 -0.88 3.97 6.05
N VAL A 158 -0.90 5.29 6.23
CA VAL A 158 -2.01 5.99 6.90
C VAL A 158 -3.32 5.78 6.13
N LEU A 159 -3.29 5.87 4.79
CA LEU A 159 -4.48 5.58 3.96
C LEU A 159 -4.99 4.15 4.15
N PHE A 160 -4.10 3.14 4.19
CA PHE A 160 -4.52 1.76 4.45
C PHE A 160 -5.06 1.57 5.87
N SER A 161 -4.50 2.26 6.86
CA SER A 161 -5.04 2.24 8.23
C SER A 161 -6.44 2.84 8.31
N ILE A 162 -6.68 3.94 7.59
CA ILE A 162 -8.02 4.54 7.45
C ILE A 162 -8.96 3.56 6.74
N GLU A 163 -8.51 2.89 5.66
CA GLU A 163 -9.30 1.88 4.96
C GLU A 163 -9.69 0.72 5.89
N THR A 164 -8.73 0.16 6.64
CA THR A 164 -9.00 -0.90 7.63
C THR A 164 -10.03 -0.44 8.67
N SER A 165 -9.93 0.80 9.13
CA SER A 165 -10.87 1.38 10.10
C SER A 165 -12.28 1.55 9.51
N LEU A 166 -12.40 1.97 8.25
CA LEU A 166 -13.68 2.11 7.54
C LEU A 166 -14.34 0.76 7.26
N VAL A 167 -13.57 -0.26 6.87
CA VAL A 167 -14.07 -1.64 6.71
C VAL A 167 -14.61 -2.15 8.04
N LEU A 168 -13.87 -1.97 9.13
CA LEU A 168 -14.31 -2.35 10.47
C LEU A 168 -15.59 -1.62 10.89
N LEU A 169 -15.68 -0.32 10.63
CA LEU A 169 -16.89 0.47 10.92
C LEU A 169 -18.09 -0.03 10.11
N SER A 170 -17.90 -0.36 8.84
CA SER A 170 -18.97 -0.87 7.97
C SER A 170 -19.53 -2.20 8.51
N PHE A 171 -18.68 -3.04 9.09
CA PHE A 171 -19.08 -4.29 9.73
C PHE A 171 -19.91 -4.06 10.99
N PHE A 172 -19.48 -3.18 11.89
CA PHE A 172 -20.23 -2.87 13.11
C PHE A 172 -21.63 -2.32 12.79
N VAL A 173 -21.74 -1.51 11.73
CA VAL A 173 -23.03 -0.99 11.26
C VAL A 173 -23.92 -2.10 10.71
N ASP A 174 -23.39 -3.04 9.92
CA ASP A 174 -24.16 -4.18 9.39
C ASP A 174 -24.63 -5.13 10.52
N GLN A 175 -23.75 -5.44 11.47
CA GLN A 175 -24.07 -6.30 12.61
C GLN A 175 -25.20 -5.70 13.47
N LYS A 176 -25.15 -4.39 13.74
CA LYS A 176 -26.21 -3.67 14.47
C LYS A 176 -27.54 -3.68 13.71
N SER A 177 -27.51 -3.60 12.38
CA SER A 177 -28.72 -3.69 11.54
C SER A 177 -29.34 -5.09 11.59
N ARG A 178 -28.54 -6.17 11.59
CA ARG A 178 -29.04 -7.55 11.68
C ARG A 178 -29.64 -7.88 13.05
N GLN A 179 -29.09 -7.35 14.14
CA GLN A 179 -29.66 -7.57 15.48
C GLN A 179 -31.06 -6.95 15.66
N ILE A 180 -31.38 -5.89 14.92
CA ILE A 180 -32.69 -5.22 15.00
C ILE A 180 -33.77 -6.00 14.21
N GLN A 181 -33.39 -6.94 13.34
CA GLN A 181 -34.31 -7.72 12.50
C GLN A 181 -34.64 -9.13 13.03
N LEU A 182 -34.38 -9.45 14.30
CA LEU A 182 -34.85 -10.73 14.84
C LEU A 182 -36.39 -10.76 14.93
N PRO A 183 -37.05 -11.78 14.35
CA PRO A 183 -38.50 -11.82 14.21
C PRO A 183 -39.17 -12.08 15.56
N LEU A 184 -40.04 -11.14 15.94
CA LEU A 184 -41.13 -11.34 16.90
C LEU A 184 -42.16 -12.27 16.26
N GLU A 185 -41.88 -13.57 16.16
CA GLU A 185 -42.87 -14.56 15.75
C GLU A 185 -42.74 -15.83 16.59
N SER A 186 -43.20 -15.76 17.84
CA SER A 186 -43.60 -16.93 18.62
C SER A 186 -44.69 -16.56 19.64
N SER A 187 -45.75 -15.90 19.17
CA SER A 187 -47.01 -15.81 19.91
C SER A 187 -48.11 -16.38 19.03
N ASN A 188 -48.87 -17.33 19.58
CA ASN A 188 -50.04 -18.00 19.03
C ASN A 188 -49.80 -19.13 18.03
N GLU A 189 -49.59 -20.34 18.56
CA GLU A 189 -50.54 -21.43 18.31
C GLU A 189 -50.28 -22.61 19.26
N LYS A 190 -51.19 -22.78 20.22
CA LYS A 190 -51.71 -24.07 20.72
C LYS A 190 -52.62 -23.78 21.93
N ASN A 191 -53.87 -23.49 21.60
CA ASN A 191 -55.02 -23.83 22.43
C ASN A 191 -55.63 -25.09 21.83
#